data_AF-A0A382STS2-F1
#
_entry.id   AF-A0A382STS2-F1
#
_cell.length_a   1.000
_cell.length_b   1.000
_cell.length_c   1.000
_cell.angle_alpha   90.00
_cell.angle_beta   90.00
_cell.angle_gamma   90.00
#
_symmetry.space_group_name_H-M   'P 1'
#
loop_
_entity.id
_entity.type
_entity.pdbx_description
1 polymer ?
#
loop_
_entity_poly.entity_id
_entity_poly.type
_entity_poly.pdbx_seq_one_letter_code
_entity_poly.pdbx_strand_id
1 'polypeptide(L)' 'MELRPNRVKRKLANNENVVVVSGPTHPDDIDAFGPSGVDGIWLEGE' A
#
# COMPACT_ATOMS: atom_id res chain seq x y z
N MET A 1 8.57 -20.02 1.58
CA MET A 1 7.51 -18.99 1.52
C MET A 1 7.91 -18.07 0.40
N GLU A 2 7.12 -18.02 -0.67
CA GLU A 2 7.39 -17.13 -1.81
C GLU A 2 6.83 -15.74 -1.50
N LEU A 3 7.62 -14.69 -1.76
CA LEU A 3 7.15 -13.32 -1.60
C LEU A 3 6.16 -12.97 -2.71
N ARG A 4 5.05 -12.31 -2.34
CA ARG A 4 4.12 -11.78 -3.32
C ARG A 4 4.80 -10.70 -4.19
N PRO A 5 4.40 -10.55 -5.46
CA PRO A 5 4.92 -9.47 -6.29
C PRO A 5 4.59 -8.08 -5.73
N ASN A 6 5.52 -7.14 -5.91
CA ASN A 6 5.29 -5.74 -5.54
C ASN A 6 4.37 -5.06 -6.57
N ARG A 7 3.10 -4.87 -6.18
CA ARG A 7 2.06 -4.23 -6.99
C ARG A 7 2.43 -2.79 -7.37
N VAL A 8 2.87 -1.97 -6.42
CA VAL A 8 3.22 -0.56 -6.65
C VAL A 8 4.31 -0.45 -7.72
N LYS A 9 5.40 -1.22 -7.57
CA LYS A 9 6.51 -1.22 -8.54
C LYS A 9 6.05 -1.58 -9.95
N ARG A 10 5.14 -2.55 -10.08
CA ARG A 10 4.61 -2.97 -11.39
C ARG A 10 3.72 -1.90 -12.01
N LYS A 11 2.78 -1.32 -11.25
CA LYS A 11 1.90 -0.25 -11.75
C LYS A 11 2.71 0.97 -12.22
N LEU A 12 3.71 1.38 -11.45
CA LEU A 12 4.59 2.49 -11.85
C LEU A 12 5.36 2.18 -13.14
N ALA A 13 5.89 0.96 -13.29
CA ALA A 13 6.57 0.54 -14.52
C ALA A 13 5.65 0.55 -15.76
N ASN A 14 4.34 0.39 -15.54
CA ASN A 14 3.32 0.42 -16.60
C ASN A 14 2.74 1.83 -16.85
N ASN A 15 3.25 2.88 -16.20
CA ASN A 15 2.67 4.23 -16.22
C ASN A 15 1.23 4.29 -15.70
N GLU A 16 0.87 3.39 -14.77
CA GLU A 16 -0.43 3.41 -14.10
C GLU A 16 -0.40 4.28 -12.84
N ASN A 17 -1.56 4.80 -12.44
CA ASN A 17 -1.71 5.51 -11.18
C ASN A 17 -1.57 4.56 -9.98
N VAL A 18 -0.89 5.06 -8.94
CA VAL A 18 -0.76 4.40 -7.64
C VAL A 18 -1.44 5.25 -6.58
N VAL A 19 -2.34 4.65 -5.81
CA VAL A 19 -3.04 5.30 -4.70
C VAL A 19 -2.54 4.73 -3.38
N VAL A 20 -1.96 5.58 -2.53
CA VAL A 20 -1.44 5.19 -1.21
C VAL A 20 -2.15 6.01 -0.14
N VAL A 21 -2.47 5.37 0.99
CA VAL A 21 -3.06 6.04 2.16
C VAL A 21 -1.95 6.39 3.14
N SER A 22 -1.92 7.65 3.59
CA SER A 22 -1.06 8.15 4.67
C SER A 22 -1.91 8.47 5.89
N GLY A 23 -1.29 8.49 7.08
CA GLY A 23 -1.96 8.80 8.34
C GLY A 23 -2.40 7.64 9.24
N PRO A 24 -2.47 6.35 8.83
CA PRO A 24 -2.65 5.25 9.79
C PRO A 24 -1.53 5.27 10.83
N THR A 25 -1.90 5.35 12.11
CA THR A 25 -0.93 5.35 13.24
C THR A 25 -1.08 4.11 14.13
N HIS A 26 -2.13 3.32 13.92
CA HIS A 26 -2.37 2.06 14.62
C HIS A 26 -2.47 0.88 13.63
N PRO A 27 -1.98 -0.33 13.99
CA PRO A 27 -2.10 -1.51 13.13
C PRO A 27 -3.55 -1.85 12.74
N ASP A 28 -4.51 -1.62 13.64
CA ASP A 28 -5.94 -1.89 13.35
C ASP A 28 -6.46 -1.03 12.19
N ASP A 29 -5.95 0.20 12.02
CA ASP A 29 -6.31 1.06 10.89
C ASP A 29 -5.80 0.46 9.58
N ILE A 30 -4.59 -0.10 9.59
CA ILE A 30 -3.97 -0.75 8.43
C ILE A 30 -4.80 -1.98 8.01
N ASP A 31 -5.20 -2.80 8.97
CA ASP A 31 -6.02 -3.98 8.73
C ASP A 31 -7.42 -3.60 8.22
N ALA A 32 -8.03 -2.55 8.77
CA ALA A 32 -9.31 -2.02 8.31
C ALA A 32 -9.24 -1.47 6.87
N PHE A 33 -8.11 -0.85 6.48
CA PHE A 33 -7.90 -0.34 5.13
C PHE A 33 -7.43 -1.42 4.14
N GLY A 34 -6.91 -2.55 4.59
CA GLY A 34 -6.41 -3.63 3.72
C GLY A 34 -7.37 -4.06 2.59
N PRO A 35 -8.68 -4.23 2.85
CA PRO A 35 -9.67 -4.57 1.83
C PRO A 35 -10.09 -3.43 0.89
N SER A 36 -9.65 -2.19 1.10
CA SER A 36 -10.12 -1.00 0.35
C SER A 36 -9.68 -0.94 -1.11
N GLY A 37 -8.73 -1.80 -1.52
CA GLY A 37 -8.19 -1.83 -2.88
C GLY A 37 -7.09 -0.79 -3.16
N VAL A 38 -6.76 0.08 -2.19
CA VAL A 38 -5.62 1.02 -2.30
C VAL A 38 -4.32 0.26 -2.54
N ASP A 39 -3.36 0.88 -3.22
CA ASP A 39 -2.15 0.23 -3.71
C ASP A 39 -1.11 -0.01 -2.60
N GLY A 40 -1.15 0.78 -1.54
CA GLY A 40 -0.32 0.61 -0.35
C GLY A 40 -0.71 1.53 0.81
N ILE A 41 0.05 1.41 1.90
CA ILE A 41 -0.01 2.24 3.09
C ILE A 41 1.37 2.89 3.27
N TRP A 42 1.40 4.19 3.54
CA TRP A 42 2.62 4.91 3.88
C TRP A 42 2.81 4.86 5.41
N LEU A 43 3.87 4.20 5.85
CA LEU A 43 4.25 4.17 7.28
C LEU A 43 5.18 5.35 7.55
N GLU A 44 4.66 6.35 8.25
CA GLU A 44 5.41 7.55 8.62
C GLU A 44 6.45 7.22 9.69
N GLY A 45 7.68 7.70 9.51
CA GLY A 45 8.80 7.45 10.42
C GLY A 45 9.94 8.46 10.27
N GLU A 46 9.63 9.63 9.70
CA GLU A 46 10.53 10.79 9.64
C GLU A 46 10.71 11.43 11.03
#